data_AF-A0A9C8ZUB7-F1
#
_entry.id   AF-A0A9C8ZUB7-F1
#
_cell.length_a   1.000
_cell.length_b   1.000
_cell.length_c   1.000
_cell.angle_alpha   90.00
_cell.angle_beta   90.00
_cell.angle_gamma   90.00
#
_symmetry.space_group_name_H-M   'P 1'
#
loop_
_entity.id
_entity.type
_entity.pdbx_description
1 polymer ?
#
loop_
_entity_poly.entity_id
_entity_poly.type
_entity_poly.pdbx_seq_one_letter_code
_entity_poly.pdbx_strand_id
1 'polypeptide(L)'
;MKKQLLAFMILSTFVAGNSNAEAPDWNYDTKKEMTDNCVLGILEPAKSGFQARANKEGNTDAVFPEEKIKPSIVDFCECITQKASISWGYQYYIWQPELAQQLVSEAMKGGECKPTGTFGKSLGY
;
A
#
# COMPACT_ATOMS: atom_id res chain seq x y z
N MET A 1 32.84 -53.54 45.99
CA MET A 1 31.60 -52.81 46.32
C MET A 1 31.42 -51.66 45.35
N LYS A 2 30.23 -51.57 44.74
CA LYS A 2 29.81 -50.65 43.67
C LYS A 2 30.08 -49.18 44.00
N LYS A 3 30.54 -48.38 43.03
CA LYS A 3 30.04 -47.01 42.81
C LYS A 3 29.97 -46.72 41.32
N GLN A 4 28.82 -46.19 40.94
CA GLN A 4 28.25 -46.19 39.60
C GLN A 4 28.82 -45.05 38.75
N LEU A 5 28.95 -45.33 37.45
CA LEU A 5 29.12 -44.32 36.42
C LEU A 5 27.90 -43.40 36.40
N LEU A 6 28.10 -42.12 36.70
CA LEU A 6 27.13 -41.08 36.40
C LEU A 6 27.39 -40.59 34.98
N ALA A 7 26.57 -41.11 34.06
CA ALA A 7 26.44 -40.62 32.71
C ALA A 7 25.95 -39.17 32.74
N PHE A 8 26.78 -38.23 32.30
CA PHE A 8 26.35 -36.89 31.93
C PHE A 8 25.52 -36.99 30.65
N MET A 9 24.20 -37.08 30.79
CA MET A 9 23.27 -36.85 29.69
C MET A 9 23.38 -35.39 29.27
N ILE A 10 23.97 -35.17 28.08
CA ILE A 10 23.90 -33.91 27.37
C ILE A 10 22.45 -33.74 26.90
N LEU A 11 21.65 -33.06 27.71
CA LEU A 11 20.34 -32.58 27.29
C LEU A 11 20.57 -31.27 26.52
N SER A 12 21.01 -31.38 25.27
CA SER A 12 20.89 -30.28 24.31
C SER A 12 19.41 -30.06 24.07
N THR A 13 18.82 -29.17 24.87
CA THR A 13 17.53 -28.57 24.57
C THR A 13 17.69 -27.77 23.29
N PHE A 14 17.44 -28.41 22.15
CA PHE A 14 16.97 -27.69 20.97
C PHE A 14 15.68 -27.02 21.43
N VAL A 15 15.77 -25.75 21.84
CA VAL A 15 14.59 -24.90 21.86
C VAL A 15 14.18 -24.86 20.40
N ALA A 16 13.17 -25.67 20.06
CA ALA A 16 12.41 -25.48 18.85
C ALA A 16 12.02 -24.01 18.88
N GLY A 17 12.70 -23.20 18.08
CA GLY A 17 12.28 -21.84 17.85
C GLY A 17 10.82 -21.95 17.45
N ASN A 18 9.94 -21.33 18.23
CA ASN A 18 8.60 -21.08 17.76
C ASN A 18 8.79 -20.27 16.48
N SER A 19 8.76 -20.95 15.35
CA SER A 19 8.30 -20.38 14.10
C SER A 19 6.84 -20.01 14.38
N ASN A 20 6.64 -18.91 15.10
CA ASN A 20 5.59 -17.98 14.73
C ASN A 20 5.94 -17.67 13.28
N ALA A 21 5.39 -18.47 12.37
CA ALA A 21 5.29 -18.08 11.00
C ALA A 21 4.45 -16.81 11.05
N GLU A 22 5.14 -15.67 11.19
CA GLU A 22 4.60 -14.38 10.82
C GLU A 22 4.05 -14.63 9.43
N ALA A 23 2.72 -14.69 9.32
CA ALA A 23 2.09 -14.58 8.02
C ALA A 23 2.76 -13.40 7.33
N PRO A 24 3.08 -13.47 6.03
CA PRO A 24 3.64 -12.31 5.35
C PRO A 24 2.69 -11.15 5.61
N ASP A 25 3.16 -10.16 6.37
CA ASP A 25 2.32 -9.09 6.93
C ASP A 25 1.55 -8.40 5.80
N TRP A 26 2.16 -8.38 4.60
CA TRP A 26 1.51 -8.10 3.33
C TRP A 26 1.30 -9.36 2.48
N ASN A 27 0.07 -9.84 2.38
CA ASN A 27 -0.33 -10.83 1.37
C ASN A 27 -0.88 -10.15 0.09
N TYR A 28 -1.13 -10.93 -0.95
CA TYR A 28 -1.63 -10.41 -2.23
C TYR A 28 -2.97 -9.68 -2.08
N ASP A 29 -3.93 -10.27 -1.35
CA ASP A 29 -5.26 -9.70 -1.17
C ASP A 29 -5.19 -8.37 -0.42
N THR A 30 -4.35 -8.27 0.62
CA THR A 30 -4.12 -7.05 1.37
C THR A 30 -3.48 -5.95 0.53
N LYS A 31 -2.50 -6.29 -0.32
CA LYS A 31 -1.91 -5.32 -1.27
C LYS A 31 -2.94 -4.85 -2.29
N LYS A 32 -3.76 -5.77 -2.79
CA LYS A 32 -4.82 -5.45 -3.74
C LYS A 32 -5.85 -4.51 -3.12
N GLU A 33 -6.34 -4.84 -1.92
CA GLU A 33 -7.31 -4.01 -1.19
C GLU A 33 -6.75 -2.60 -0.91
N MET A 34 -5.50 -2.50 -0.46
CA MET A 34 -4.87 -1.20 -0.23
C MET A 34 -4.74 -0.38 -1.51
N THR A 35 -4.37 -1.02 -2.62
CA THR A 35 -4.30 -0.39 -3.94
C THR A 35 -5.68 0.11 -4.38
N ASP A 36 -6.71 -0.73 -4.30
CA ASP A 36 -8.08 -0.38 -4.68
C ASP A 36 -8.61 0.78 -3.83
N ASN A 37 -8.35 0.78 -2.52
CA ASN A 37 -8.74 1.86 -1.61
C ASN A 37 -8.01 3.18 -1.93
N CYS A 38 -6.72 3.12 -2.28
CA CYS A 38 -5.98 4.29 -2.77
C CYS A 38 -6.60 4.84 -4.05
N VAL A 39 -6.94 3.97 -5.01
CA VAL A 39 -7.56 4.35 -6.28
C VAL A 39 -8.91 5.03 -6.04
N LEU A 40 -9.76 4.46 -5.19
CA LEU A 40 -11.06 5.02 -4.82
C LEU A 40 -10.92 6.38 -4.11
N GLY A 41 -9.95 6.49 -3.20
CA GLY A 41 -9.64 7.73 -2.48
C GLY A 41 -9.25 8.90 -3.40
N ILE A 42 -8.79 8.62 -4.62
CA ILE A 42 -8.48 9.63 -5.64
C ILE A 42 -9.66 9.82 -6.61
N LEU A 43 -10.24 8.72 -7.11
CA LEU A 43 -11.28 8.77 -8.14
C LEU A 43 -12.57 9.43 -7.66
N GLU A 44 -13.04 9.11 -6.46
CA GLU A 44 -14.35 9.60 -5.99
C GLU A 44 -14.37 11.12 -5.77
N PRO A 45 -13.37 11.74 -5.11
CA PRO A 45 -13.27 13.19 -5.06
C PRO A 45 -13.10 13.84 -6.44
N ALA A 46 -12.36 13.20 -7.35
CA ALA A 46 -12.15 13.71 -8.70
C ALA A 46 -13.46 13.73 -9.52
N LYS A 47 -14.27 12.66 -9.43
CA LYS A 47 -15.60 12.59 -10.05
C LYS A 47 -16.53 13.67 -9.52
N SER A 48 -16.61 13.79 -8.19
CA SER A 48 -17.44 14.81 -7.53
C SER A 48 -17.04 16.22 -7.95
N GLY A 49 -15.73 16.53 -7.94
CA GLY A 49 -15.22 17.82 -8.39
C GLY A 49 -15.46 18.09 -9.89
N PHE A 50 -15.38 17.07 -10.74
CA PHE A 50 -15.70 17.18 -12.16
C PHE A 50 -17.17 17.53 -12.39
N GLN A 51 -18.09 16.78 -11.77
CA GLN A 51 -19.53 17.03 -11.90
C GLN A 51 -19.91 18.40 -11.34
N ALA A 52 -19.33 18.81 -10.20
CA ALA A 52 -19.60 20.13 -9.63
C ALA A 52 -19.19 21.28 -10.57
N ARG A 53 -18.04 21.15 -11.26
CA ARG A 53 -17.61 22.13 -12.27
C ARG A 53 -18.53 22.12 -13.49
N ALA A 54 -18.83 20.94 -14.01
CA ALA A 54 -19.69 20.80 -15.17
C ALA A 54 -21.09 21.40 -14.93
N ASN A 55 -21.68 21.14 -13.75
CA ASN A 55 -22.94 21.75 -13.33
C ASN A 55 -22.87 23.28 -13.27
N LYS A 56 -21.77 23.83 -12.74
CA LYS A 56 -21.54 25.28 -12.68
C LYS A 56 -21.41 25.92 -14.08
N GLU A 57 -20.90 25.17 -15.04
CA GLU A 57 -20.75 25.57 -16.44
C GLU A 57 -22.01 25.31 -17.27
N GLY A 58 -23.08 24.79 -16.66
CA GLY A 58 -24.34 24.45 -17.35
C GLY A 58 -24.25 23.20 -18.22
N ASN A 59 -23.20 22.38 -18.07
CA ASN A 59 -22.99 21.14 -18.81
C ASN A 59 -23.35 19.92 -17.94
N THR A 60 -24.64 19.65 -17.79
CA THR A 60 -25.14 18.55 -16.94
C THR A 60 -24.90 17.16 -17.51
N ASP A 61 -24.58 17.05 -18.80
CA ASP A 61 -24.36 15.79 -19.51
C ASP A 61 -22.87 15.37 -19.51
N ALA A 62 -22.00 16.16 -18.85
CA ALA A 62 -20.58 15.86 -18.79
C ALA A 62 -20.31 14.54 -18.03
N VAL A 63 -19.62 13.63 -18.70
CA VAL A 63 -19.21 12.34 -18.12
C VAL A 63 -17.75 12.39 -17.70
N PHE A 64 -17.47 11.99 -16.46
CA PHE A 64 -16.10 11.88 -15.98
C PHE A 64 -15.36 10.79 -16.78
N PRO A 65 -14.20 11.08 -17.39
CA PRO A 65 -13.50 10.14 -18.25
C PRO A 65 -12.67 9.12 -17.43
N GLU A 66 -13.34 8.31 -16.60
CA GLU A 66 -12.68 7.35 -15.68
C GLU A 66 -11.70 6.44 -16.42
N GLU A 67 -12.12 5.84 -17.53
CA GLU A 67 -11.30 4.91 -18.34
C GLU A 67 -9.97 5.50 -18.82
N LYS A 68 -9.88 6.84 -18.95
CA LYS A 68 -8.66 7.51 -19.41
C LYS A 68 -7.69 7.83 -18.28
N ILE A 69 -8.19 8.00 -17.06
CA ILE A 69 -7.39 8.45 -15.91
C ILE A 69 -7.07 7.31 -14.95
N LYS A 70 -8.00 6.37 -14.78
CA LYS A 70 -7.90 5.26 -13.83
C LYS A 70 -6.65 4.41 -14.01
N PRO A 71 -6.22 4.00 -15.23
CA PRO A 71 -5.00 3.21 -15.37
C PRO A 71 -3.77 3.89 -14.75
N SER A 72 -3.58 5.18 -15.01
CA SER A 72 -2.47 5.94 -14.42
C SER A 72 -2.59 6.19 -12.90
N ILE A 73 -3.80 6.13 -12.35
CA ILE A 73 -4.02 6.17 -10.89
C ILE A 73 -3.70 4.81 -10.28
N VAL A 74 -4.08 3.71 -10.94
CA VAL A 74 -3.74 2.34 -10.54
C VAL A 74 -2.22 2.19 -10.48
N ASP A 75 -1.49 2.57 -11.54
CA ASP A 75 -0.02 2.49 -11.55
C ASP A 75 0.62 3.25 -10.37
N PHE A 76 0.10 4.44 -10.06
CA PHE A 76 0.53 5.23 -8.92
C PHE A 76 0.27 4.51 -7.58
N CYS A 77 -0.96 4.04 -7.37
CA CYS A 77 -1.37 3.37 -6.13
C CYS A 77 -0.69 2.02 -5.92
N GLU A 78 -0.45 1.27 -7.00
CA GLU A 78 0.32 0.02 -6.97
C GLU A 78 1.77 0.29 -6.54
N CYS A 79 2.41 1.33 -7.10
CA CYS A 79 3.75 1.72 -6.70
C CYS A 79 3.80 2.12 -5.22
N ILE A 80 2.88 2.97 -4.76
CA ILE A 80 2.81 3.40 -3.35
C ILE A 80 2.62 2.20 -2.43
N THR A 81 1.69 1.30 -2.75
CA THR A 81 1.42 0.09 -1.95
C THR A 81 2.61 -0.86 -1.95
N GLN A 82 3.27 -1.05 -3.09
CA GLN A 82 4.46 -1.87 -3.18
C GLN A 82 5.59 -1.26 -2.32
N LYS A 83 5.80 0.05 -2.39
CA LYS A 83 6.79 0.76 -1.58
C LYS A 83 6.49 0.66 -0.08
N ALA A 84 5.22 0.78 0.33
CA ALA A 84 4.80 0.52 1.70
C ALA A 84 5.15 -0.91 2.14
N SER A 85 4.85 -1.89 1.28
CA SER A 85 5.01 -3.32 1.60
C SER A 85 6.46 -3.79 1.77
N ILE A 86 7.41 -3.09 1.16
CA ILE A 86 8.84 -3.37 1.33
C ILE A 86 9.48 -2.57 2.46
N SER A 87 8.82 -1.50 2.93
CA SER A 87 9.35 -0.59 3.93
C SER A 87 8.90 -0.94 5.34
N TRP A 88 7.66 -1.43 5.49
CA TRP A 88 7.03 -1.66 6.79
C TRP A 88 6.16 -2.91 6.80
N GLY A 89 5.95 -3.45 8.00
CA GLY A 89 4.88 -4.39 8.26
C GLY A 89 3.50 -3.75 8.05
N TYR A 90 2.54 -4.50 7.51
CA TYR A 90 1.17 -4.05 7.23
C TYR A 90 0.47 -3.53 8.48
N GLN A 91 0.48 -4.28 9.59
CA GLN A 91 -0.17 -3.84 10.83
C GLN A 91 0.42 -2.52 11.35
N TYR A 92 1.74 -2.37 11.30
CA TYR A 92 2.37 -1.10 11.66
C TYR A 92 1.96 0.02 10.70
N TYR A 93 1.98 -0.25 9.40
CA TYR A 93 1.64 0.73 8.37
C TYR A 93 0.21 1.27 8.52
N ILE A 94 -0.78 0.39 8.69
CA ILE A 94 -2.20 0.82 8.80
C ILE A 94 -2.51 1.57 10.10
N TRP A 95 -1.66 1.46 11.13
CA TRP A 95 -1.79 2.21 12.39
C TRP A 95 -1.08 3.57 12.35
N GLN A 96 -0.34 3.88 11.28
CA GLN A 96 0.46 5.10 11.15
C GLN A 96 0.07 5.86 9.86
N PRO A 97 -1.04 6.62 9.88
CA PRO A 97 -1.54 7.33 8.70
C PRO A 97 -0.53 8.31 8.07
N GLU A 98 0.42 8.81 8.85
CA GLU A 98 1.51 9.66 8.40
C GLU A 98 2.44 8.98 7.39
N LEU A 99 2.58 7.65 7.43
CA LEU A 99 3.44 6.92 6.49
C LEU A 99 2.85 6.94 5.07
N ALA A 100 1.53 6.78 4.96
CA ALA A 100 0.83 6.93 3.68
C ALA A 100 1.00 8.36 3.13
N GLN A 101 0.83 9.37 4.00
CA GLN A 101 1.03 10.77 3.61
C GLN A 101 2.47 11.06 3.18
N GLN A 102 3.45 10.48 3.85
CA GLN A 102 4.86 10.61 3.50
C GLN A 102 5.14 10.04 2.11
N LEU A 103 4.68 8.81 1.82
CA LEU A 103 4.85 8.18 0.51
C LEU A 103 4.21 9.01 -0.61
N VAL A 104 2.98 9.49 -0.40
CA VAL A 104 2.30 10.35 -1.37
C VAL A 104 3.04 11.68 -1.53
N SER A 105 3.49 12.31 -0.45
CA SER A 105 4.25 13.57 -0.50
C SER A 105 5.56 13.44 -1.28
N GLU A 106 6.29 12.34 -1.06
CA GLU A 106 7.51 12.03 -1.80
C GLU A 106 7.22 11.86 -3.29
N ALA A 107 6.21 11.07 -3.62
CA ALA A 107 5.81 10.85 -5.01
C ALA A 107 5.39 12.17 -5.71
N MET A 108 4.62 13.01 -5.02
CA MET A 108 4.23 14.34 -5.51
C MET A 108 5.40 15.32 -5.62
N LYS A 109 6.55 15.04 -5.02
CA LYS A 109 7.78 15.83 -5.22
C LYS A 109 8.65 15.30 -6.37
N GLY A 110 8.12 14.38 -7.17
CA GLY A 110 8.85 13.77 -8.28
C GLY A 110 9.67 12.55 -7.88
N GLY A 111 9.38 11.95 -6.72
CA GLY A 111 10.00 10.71 -6.25
C GLY A 111 9.69 9.50 -7.12
N GLU A 112 10.06 8.33 -6.62
CA GLU A 112 9.99 7.05 -7.35
C GLU A 112 8.59 6.73 -7.88
N CYS A 113 7.56 6.88 -7.03
CA CYS A 113 6.18 6.66 -7.40
C CYS A 113 5.49 7.90 -7.98
N LYS A 114 6.23 8.82 -8.61
CA LYS A 114 5.63 10.05 -9.18
C LYS A 114 4.44 9.71 -10.09
N PRO A 115 3.32 10.45 -10.02
CA PRO A 115 2.21 10.26 -10.93
C PRO A 115 2.63 10.36 -12.41
N THR A 116 2.13 9.46 -13.24
CA THR A 116 2.42 9.44 -14.68
C THR A 116 1.13 9.45 -15.51
N GLY A 117 1.24 9.38 -16.84
CA GLY A 117 0.08 9.28 -17.72
C GLY A 117 -0.89 10.46 -17.61
N THR A 118 -2.18 10.20 -17.78
CA THR A 118 -3.23 11.23 -17.71
C THR A 118 -3.30 11.86 -16.31
N PHE A 119 -3.16 11.06 -15.27
CA PHE A 119 -3.16 11.54 -13.89
C PHE A 119 -1.98 12.48 -13.63
N GLY A 120 -0.76 12.09 -14.00
CA GLY A 120 0.44 12.94 -13.85
C GLY A 120 0.32 14.26 -14.62
N LYS A 121 -0.14 14.21 -15.88
CA LYS A 121 -0.38 15.42 -16.68
C LYS A 121 -1.38 16.38 -16.03
N SER A 122 -2.42 15.84 -15.38
CA SER A 122 -3.42 16.67 -14.68
C SER A 122 -2.86 17.40 -13.46
N LEU A 123 -1.74 16.92 -12.92
CA LEU A 123 -1.02 17.50 -11.78
C LEU A 123 0.15 18.39 -12.21
N GLY A 124 0.48 18.44 -13.51
CA GLY A 124 1.57 19.25 -14.06
C GLY A 124 2.93 18.54 -14.19
N TYR A 125 2.95 17.21 -14.23
CA TYR A 125 4.16 16.42 -14.53
C TYR A 125 4.32 16.07 -16.01
#